data_AF-A0A0S8AA35-F1
#
_entry.id   AF-A0A0S8AA35-F1
#
_cell.length_a   1.000
_cell.length_b   1.000
_cell.length_c   1.000
_cell.angle_alpha   90.00
_cell.angle_beta   90.00
_cell.angle_gamma   90.00
#
_symmetry.space_group_name_H-M   'P 1'
#
loop_
_entity.id
_entity.type
_entity.pdbx_description
1 polymer ?
#
loop_
_entity_poly.entity_id
_entity_poly.type
_entity_poly.pdbx_seq_one_letter_code
_entity_poly.pdbx_strand_id
1 'polypeptide(L)' 'MNPPQKSHDKLPIVALISGNGSNLQAIIDAIQQGLPAEIRAVISNRADAYGLVRAANAGIPTHVLPADKNSSRE' A
#
# COMPACT_ATOMS: atom_id res chain seq x y z
N MET A 1 -16.36 28.56 14.57
CA MET A 1 -15.20 27.67 14.36
C MET A 1 -15.69 26.51 13.52
N ASN A 2 -15.32 26.45 12.24
CA ASN A 2 -15.80 25.37 11.38
C ASN A 2 -15.05 24.08 11.74
N PRO A 3 -15.74 22.92 11.84
CA PRO A 3 -15.08 21.64 12.06
C PRO A 3 -14.15 21.33 10.87
N PRO A 4 -13.04 20.60 11.09
CA PRO A 4 -12.15 20.20 10.00
C PRO A 4 -12.95 19.37 8.98
N GLN A 5 -13.08 19.89 7.77
CA GLN A 5 -13.70 19.17 6.66
C GLN A 5 -12.84 17.94 6.35
N LYS A 6 -13.38 16.74 6.55
CA LYS A 6 -12.77 15.51 6.04
C LYS A 6 -12.72 15.61 4.51
N SER A 7 -11.51 15.71 3.95
CA SER A 7 -11.28 15.68 2.50
C SER A 7 -11.86 14.38 1.92
N HIS A 8 -13.03 14.45 1.28
CA HIS A 8 -13.71 13.32 0.66
C HIS A 8 -13.23 13.05 -0.78
N ASP A 9 -12.15 13.69 -1.23
CA ASP A 9 -11.75 13.68 -2.65
C ASP A 9 -10.84 12.50 -3.04
N LYS A 10 -10.32 11.72 -2.07
CA LYS A 10 -9.46 10.56 -2.35
C LYS A 10 -9.89 9.34 -1.56
N LEU A 11 -10.07 8.21 -2.24
CA LEU A 11 -10.35 6.90 -1.64
C LEU A 11 -9.11 6.38 -0.91
N PRO A 12 -9.13 6.24 0.43
CA PRO A 12 -7.99 5.71 1.15
C PRO A 12 -7.93 4.18 1.03
N ILE A 13 -6.77 3.67 0.65
CA ILE A 13 -6.54 2.23 0.46
C ILE A 13 -5.25 1.77 1.13
N VAL A 14 -5.16 0.46 1.37
CA VAL A 14 -3.95 -0.25 1.79
C VAL A 14 -3.70 -1.36 0.77
N ALA A 15 -2.46 -1.51 0.32
CA ALA A 15 -2.10 -2.55 -0.64
C ALA A 15 -1.38 -3.72 0.06
N LEU A 16 -1.82 -4.95 -0.20
CA LEU A 16 -1.16 -6.18 0.27
C LEU A 16 -0.36 -6.80 -0.87
N ILE A 17 0.93 -7.10 -0.66
CA ILE A 17 1.83 -7.61 -1.70
C ILE A 17 2.67 -8.82 -1.23
N SER A 18 3.16 -9.61 -2.19
CA SER A 18 4.00 -10.79 -1.92
C SER A 18 5.20 -10.94 -2.88
N GLY A 19 5.51 -9.90 -3.68
CA GLY A 19 6.53 -9.99 -4.73
C GLY A 19 6.88 -8.65 -5.38
N ASN A 20 7.11 -8.66 -6.70
CA ASN A 20 7.66 -7.52 -7.47
C ASN A 20 6.80 -6.23 -7.38
N GLY A 21 5.49 -6.36 -7.21
CA GLY A 21 4.60 -5.21 -7.05
C GLY A 21 4.40 -4.40 -8.34
N SER A 22 4.33 -5.04 -9.51
CA SER A 22 3.99 -4.37 -10.77
C SER A 22 2.61 -3.70 -10.72
N ASN A 23 1.61 -4.36 -10.14
CA ASN A 23 0.28 -3.77 -9.92
C ASN A 23 0.35 -2.58 -8.95
N LEU A 24 1.17 -2.68 -7.90
CA LEU A 24 1.39 -1.56 -6.98
C LEU A 24 2.00 -0.37 -7.74
N GLN A 25 2.98 -0.59 -8.63
CA GLN A 25 3.52 0.47 -9.47
C GLN A 25 2.44 1.12 -10.34
N ALA A 26 1.63 0.32 -11.04
CA ALA A 26 0.57 0.83 -11.89
C ALA A 26 -0.45 1.69 -11.11
N ILE A 27 -0.78 1.30 -9.87
CA ILE A 27 -1.68 2.10 -9.01
C ILE A 27 -1.00 3.39 -8.55
N ILE A 28 0.28 3.34 -8.16
CA ILE A 28 1.06 4.54 -7.81
C ILE A 28 1.09 5.51 -8.99
N ASP A 29 1.39 5.03 -10.18
CA ASP A 29 1.45 5.83 -11.41
C ASP A 29 0.08 6.43 -11.73
N ALA A 30 -1.01 5.66 -11.57
CA ALA A 30 -2.38 6.15 -11.77
C ALA A 30 -2.76 7.25 -10.76
N ILE A 31 -2.37 7.11 -9.48
CA ILE A 31 -2.58 8.15 -8.46
C ILE A 31 -1.81 9.42 -8.81
N GLN A 32 -0.57 9.31 -9.27
CA GLN A 32 0.22 10.45 -9.75
C GLN A 32 -0.42 11.12 -10.97
N GLN A 33 -1.14 10.36 -11.80
CA GLN A 33 -1.90 10.85 -12.96
C GLN A 33 -3.30 11.38 -12.60
N GLY A 34 -3.68 11.39 -11.32
CA GLY A 34 -4.94 11.99 -10.86
C GLY A 34 -6.06 11.00 -10.54
N LEU A 35 -5.77 9.69 -10.42
CA LEU A 35 -6.72 8.76 -9.81
C LEU A 35 -7.06 9.26 -8.38
N PRO A 36 -8.35 9.43 -8.01
CA PRO A 36 -8.76 9.94 -6.71
C PRO A 36 -8.64 8.85 -5.63
N ALA A 37 -7.42 8.39 -5.40
CA ALA A 37 -7.07 7.40 -4.38
C ALA A 37 -5.79 7.80 -3.65
N GLU A 38 -5.63 7.27 -2.44
CA GLU A 38 -4.45 7.47 -1.61
C GLU A 38 -4.04 6.13 -1.00
N ILE A 39 -2.85 5.63 -1.34
CA ILE A 39 -2.29 4.46 -0.66
C ILE A 39 -1.68 4.93 0.67
N ARG A 40 -2.29 4.53 1.78
CA ARG A 40 -1.81 4.91 3.13
C ARG A 40 -0.78 3.96 3.69
N ALA A 41 -0.76 2.73 3.22
CA ALA A 41 0.23 1.75 3.60
C ALA A 41 0.36 0.65 2.54
N VAL A 42 1.55 0.06 2.47
CA VAL A 42 1.81 -1.19 1.75
C VAL A 42 2.29 -2.23 2.75
N ILE A 43 1.63 -3.38 2.78
CA ILE A 43 1.96 -4.47 3.69
C ILE A 43 2.41 -5.67 2.86
N SER A 44 3.55 -6.26 3.21
CA SER A 44 3.99 -7.52 2.60
C SER A 44 4.06 -8.66 3.59
N ASN A 45 3.73 -9.86 3.11
CA ASN A 45 4.03 -11.08 3.85
C ASN A 45 5.49 -11.55 3.71
N ARG A 46 6.31 -10.81 2.96
CA ARG A 46 7.69 -11.15 2.62
C ARG A 46 8.59 -9.93 2.73
N ALA A 47 9.69 -10.05 3.48
CA ALA A 47 10.65 -8.96 3.64
C ALA A 47 11.43 -8.64 2.35
N ASP A 48 11.54 -9.61 1.43
CA ASP A 48 12.28 -9.49 0.17
C ASP A 48 11.40 -9.03 -1.01
N ALA A 49 10.13 -8.67 -0.76
CA ALA A 49 9.24 -8.23 -1.82
C ALA A 49 9.70 -6.88 -2.40
N TYR A 50 10.12 -6.86 -3.66
CA TYR A 50 10.57 -5.62 -4.34
C TYR A 50 9.48 -4.54 -4.41
N GLY A 51 8.20 -4.91 -4.29
CA GLY A 51 7.11 -3.93 -4.16
C GLY A 51 7.26 -3.03 -2.91
N LEU A 52 7.95 -3.47 -1.85
CA LEU A 52 8.27 -2.62 -0.69
C LEU A 52 9.22 -1.48 -1.08
N VAL A 53 10.18 -1.74 -1.95
CA VAL A 53 11.10 -0.71 -2.47
C VAL A 53 10.33 0.31 -3.29
N ARG A 54 9.38 -0.13 -4.13
CA ARG A 54 8.52 0.76 -4.91
C ARG A 54 7.68 1.67 -4.03
N ALA A 55 7.07 1.12 -2.99
CA ALA A 55 6.28 1.88 -2.01
C ALA A 55 7.13 2.92 -1.28
N ALA A 56 8.32 2.51 -0.79
CA ALA A 56 9.25 3.40 -0.10
C ALA A 56 9.71 4.56 -1.01
N ASN A 57 10.04 4.27 -2.27
CA ASN A 57 10.44 5.29 -3.26
C ASN A 57 9.31 6.29 -3.56
N ALA A 58 8.05 5.88 -3.44
CA ALA A 58 6.88 6.74 -3.57
C ALA A 58 6.49 7.48 -2.26
N GLY A 59 7.27 7.32 -1.18
CA GLY A 59 6.98 7.93 0.12
C GLY A 59 5.83 7.27 0.88
N ILE A 60 5.44 6.04 0.51
CA ILE A 60 4.32 5.33 1.12
C ILE A 60 4.85 4.47 2.29
N PRO A 61 4.22 4.54 3.49
CA PRO A 61 4.59 3.70 4.62
C PRO A 61 4.53 2.20 4.29
N THR A 62 5.54 1.45 4.73
CA THR A 62 5.63 0.00 4.48
C THR A 62 5.67 -0.80 5.78
N HIS A 63 5.04 -1.97 5.75
CA HIS A 63 5.10 -2.95 6.84
C HIS A 63 5.35 -4.35 6.30
N VAL A 64 6.10 -5.15 7.05
CA VAL A 64 6.28 -6.57 6.77
C VAL A 64 5.61 -7.36 7.89
N LEU A 65 4.67 -8.22 7.52
CA LEU A 65 3.98 -9.15 8.40
C LEU A 65 4.24 -10.56 7.89
N PRO A 66 5.35 -11.20 8.31
CA PRO A 66 5.68 -12.56 7.87
C PRO A 66 4.48 -13.49 8.08
N ALA A 67 4.11 -14.26 7.07
CA ALA A 67 3.14 -15.32 7.28
C ALA A 67 3.78 -16.37 8.19
N ASP A 68 3.22 -16.58 9.39
CA ASP A 68 3.67 -17.63 10.29
C ASP A 68 3.67 -18.97 9.54
N LYS A 69 4.81 -19.66 9.53
CA LYS A 69 4.91 -21.01 8.96
C LYS A 69 4.06 -22.06 9.71
N ASN A 70 3.37 -21.65 10.78
CA ASN A 70 2.60 -22.52 11.66
C ASN A 70 1.11 -22.14 11.76
N SER A 71 0.58 -21.31 10.85
CA SER A 71 -0.87 -21.15 10.73
C SER A 71 -1.45 -22.39 10.00
N SER A 72 -1.45 -23.53 10.68
CA SER A 72 -2.36 -24.61 10.38
C SER A 72 -3.77 -24.03 10.44
N ARG A 73 -4.39 -23.87 9.27
CA ARG A 73 -5.83 -23.72 9.18
C ARG A 73 -6.38 -25.15 9.24
N GLU A 74 -6.74 -25.58 10.45
CA GLU A 74 -7.67 -26.70 10.64
C GLU A 74 -9.06 -26.31 10.15
#